data_AF-A0A7Z9G5X0-F1
#
_entry.id   AF-A0A7Z9G5X0-F1
#
_cell.length_a   1.000
_cell.length_b   1.000
_cell.length_c   1.000
_cell.angle_alpha   90.00
_cell.angle_beta   90.00
_cell.angle_gamma   90.00
#
_symmetry.space_group_name_H-M   'P 1'
#
loop_
_entity.id
_entity.type
_entity.pdbx_description
1 polymer ?
#
loop_
_entity_poly.entity_id
_entity_poly.type
_entity_poly.pdbx_seq_one_letter_code
_entity_poly.pdbx_strand_id
1 'polypeptide(L)'
;VAARGEQRRDNNSNQDYVILFAGQRYSELPQESLMRVTDFEEYGVLLPAQKDVSIQRQRKSFSMTRLWHSTSRQDMAELQWRLVTPLGPILLAMLAVLMAKVKPRQGKYSQLVPAMLIYLTYYNLLAVSRSWIEQDSVPVWLGLWWVNVLLVAVLVGLLFKQMGFRWMFRRFGLGR
;
A
#
# COMPACT_ATOMS: atom_id res chain seq x y z
N VAL A 1 -14.43 7.13 -33.71
CA VAL A 1 -15.24 8.27 -33.20
C VAL A 1 -16.69 7.84 -33.17
N ALA A 2 -17.42 8.06 -32.08
CA ALA A 2 -18.82 7.65 -31.94
C ALA A 2 -19.68 8.80 -31.44
N ALA A 3 -20.96 8.82 -31.80
CA ALA A 3 -21.89 9.89 -31.45
C ALA A 3 -22.41 9.78 -30.00
N ARG A 4 -22.55 8.56 -29.48
CA ARG A 4 -23.01 8.29 -28.11
C ARG A 4 -22.33 7.03 -27.57
N GLY A 5 -22.03 7.03 -26.27
CA GLY A 5 -21.50 5.87 -25.57
C GLY A 5 -22.27 5.62 -24.28
N GLU A 6 -22.62 4.37 -24.00
CA GLU A 6 -23.27 3.95 -22.77
C GLU A 6 -22.45 2.86 -22.10
N GLN A 7 -22.21 3.00 -20.79
CA GLN A 7 -21.58 1.96 -20.00
C GLN A 7 -22.64 0.98 -19.53
N ARG A 8 -22.51 -0.28 -19.91
CA ARG A 8 -23.40 -1.36 -19.49
C ARG A 8 -22.61 -2.36 -18.67
N ARG A 9 -23.03 -2.56 -17.43
CA ARG A 9 -22.53 -3.65 -16.59
C ARG A 9 -23.41 -4.87 -16.81
N ASP A 10 -22.83 -5.95 -17.26
CA ASP A 10 -23.52 -7.23 -17.32
C ASP A 10 -23.55 -7.85 -15.91
N ASN A 11 -24.76 -8.09 -15.40
CA ASN A 11 -25.01 -8.60 -14.05
C ASN A 11 -24.53 -10.05 -13.88
N ASN A 12 -24.37 -10.80 -14.98
CA ASN A 12 -24.01 -12.22 -14.91
C ASN A 12 -22.49 -12.44 -14.95
N SER A 13 -21.78 -11.69 -15.79
CA SER A 13 -20.33 -11.82 -15.98
C SER A 13 -19.48 -10.84 -15.13
N ASN A 14 -20.11 -9.85 -14.48
CA ASN A 14 -19.43 -8.75 -13.76
C ASN A 14 -18.38 -8.03 -14.62
N GLN A 15 -18.63 -7.99 -15.93
CA GLN A 15 -17.80 -7.30 -16.91
C GLN A 15 -18.45 -5.98 -17.28
N ASP A 16 -17.63 -4.93 -17.30
CA ASP A 16 -18.05 -3.61 -17.73
C ASP A 16 -17.81 -3.49 -19.24
N TYR A 17 -18.85 -3.15 -19.98
CA TYR A 17 -18.77 -2.86 -21.41
C TYR A 17 -19.06 -1.40 -21.64
N VAL A 18 -18.39 -0.80 -22.61
CA VAL A 18 -18.82 0.48 -23.19
C VAL A 18 -19.37 0.17 -24.57
N ILE A 19 -20.66 0.44 -24.73
CA ILE A 19 -21.38 0.30 -25.98
C ILE A 19 -21.37 1.65 -26.67
N LEU A 20 -20.78 1.70 -27.86
CA LEU A 20 -20.70 2.88 -28.70
C LEU A 20 -21.75 2.76 -29.81
N PHE A 21 -22.53 3.83 -30.01
CA PHE A 21 -23.58 3.88 -31.02
C PHE A 21 -23.20 4.83 -32.15
N ALA A 22 -23.59 4.43 -33.38
CA ALA A 22 -23.45 5.21 -34.61
C ALA A 22 -22.07 5.87 -34.73
N GLY A 23 -21.05 5.04 -34.96
CA GLY A 23 -19.67 5.49 -34.97
C GLY A 23 -18.83 4.83 -36.05
N GLN A 24 -17.61 5.35 -36.18
CA GLN A 24 -16.59 4.87 -37.10
C GLN A 24 -15.39 4.36 -36.32
N ARG A 25 -14.97 3.13 -36.62
CA ARG A 25 -13.75 2.54 -36.09
C ARG A 25 -12.67 2.61 -37.15
N TYR A 26 -11.57 3.24 -36.79
CA TYR A 26 -10.33 3.23 -37.55
C TYR A 26 -9.48 2.09 -37.02
N SER A 27 -9.18 1.11 -37.85
CA SER A 27 -8.26 0.02 -37.51
C SER A 27 -7.09 0.05 -38.49
N GLU A 28 -5.90 0.24 -37.96
CA GLU A 28 -4.66 0.13 -38.73
C GLU A 28 -4.22 -1.33 -38.76
N LEU A 29 -4.02 -1.90 -39.94
CA LEU A 29 -3.42 -3.23 -40.07
C LEU A 29 -1.90 -3.07 -39.99
N PRO A 30 -1.20 -3.81 -39.11
CA PRO A 30 0.25 -3.65 -38.92
C PRO A 30 1.11 -3.95 -40.16
N GLN A 31 0.58 -4.67 -41.15
CA GLN A 31 1.35 -5.29 -42.23
C GLN A 31 1.15 -4.62 -43.60
N GLU A 32 0.11 -3.81 -43.74
CA GLU A 32 -0.19 -3.03 -44.94
C GLU A 32 -0.60 -1.65 -44.45
N SER A 33 -0.04 -0.55 -44.97
CA SER A 33 -0.42 0.82 -44.55
C SER A 33 -1.83 1.20 -45.03
N LEU A 34 -2.76 0.25 -44.98
CA LEU A 34 -4.15 0.35 -45.36
C LEU A 34 -4.96 0.59 -44.09
N MET A 35 -5.52 1.79 -44.02
CA MET A 35 -6.46 2.18 -42.99
C MET A 35 -7.83 1.56 -43.31
N ARG A 36 -8.34 0.70 -42.43
CA ARG A 36 -9.70 0.17 -42.55
C ARG A 36 -10.65 1.03 -41.72
N VAL A 37 -11.60 1.67 -42.39
CA VAL A 37 -12.71 2.38 -41.76
C VAL A 37 -13.92 1.44 -41.74
N THR A 38 -14.46 1.18 -40.56
CA THR A 38 -15.69 0.40 -40.39
C THR A 38 -16.74 1.26 -39.71
N ASP A 39 -17.85 1.50 -40.41
CA ASP A 39 -19.05 2.08 -39.83
C ASP A 39 -19.78 1.02 -38.99
N PHE A 40 -20.20 1.39 -37.79
CA PHE A 40 -20.93 0.51 -36.88
C PHE A 40 -22.17 1.21 -36.32
N GLU A 41 -23.28 0.48 -36.24
CA GLU A 41 -24.49 0.93 -35.55
C GLU A 41 -24.36 0.75 -34.04
N GLU A 42 -23.88 -0.41 -33.60
CA GLU A 42 -23.58 -0.72 -32.20
C GLU A 42 -22.23 -1.44 -32.09
N TYR A 43 -21.35 -0.96 -31.23
CA TYR A 43 -20.03 -1.55 -31.01
C TYR A 43 -19.71 -1.63 -29.51
N GLY A 44 -19.69 -2.85 -28.99
CA GLY A 44 -19.31 -3.12 -27.60
C GLY A 44 -17.80 -3.32 -27.45
N VAL A 45 -17.17 -2.48 -26.63
CA VAL A 45 -15.80 -2.70 -26.14
C VAL A 45 -15.88 -3.29 -24.74
N LEU A 46 -15.30 -4.47 -24.56
CA LEU A 46 -15.06 -5.03 -23.24
C LEU A 46 -14.02 -4.16 -22.53
N LEU A 47 -14.38 -3.55 -21.40
CA LEU A 47 -13.37 -2.91 -20.57
C LEU A 47 -12.57 -4.00 -19.88
N PRO A 48 -11.23 -3.92 -19.87
CA PRO A 48 -10.44 -4.81 -19.04
C PRO A 48 -10.96 -4.70 -17.60
N ALA A 49 -11.46 -5.81 -17.07
CA ALA A 49 -11.92 -5.85 -15.70
C ALA A 49 -10.73 -5.43 -14.81
N GLN A 50 -10.86 -4.32 -14.08
CA GLN A 50 -9.96 -3.99 -12.97
C GLN A 50 -10.21 -5.00 -11.83
N LYS A 51 -9.87 -6.27 -12.07
CA LYS A 51 -10.04 -7.37 -11.11
C LYS A 51 -9.30 -7.06 -9.81
N ASP A 52 -8.11 -6.46 -9.90
CA ASP A 52 -7.28 -6.21 -8.71
C ASP A 52 -7.88 -5.16 -7.77
N VAL A 53 -8.42 -4.06 -8.31
CA VAL A 53 -8.98 -2.96 -7.51
C VAL A 53 -10.34 -3.34 -6.91
N SER A 54 -11.15 -4.08 -7.66
CA SER A 54 -12.49 -4.51 -7.23
C SER A 54 -12.44 -5.63 -6.20
N ILE A 55 -11.54 -6.62 -6.35
CA ILE A 55 -11.32 -7.67 -5.35
C ILE A 55 -10.73 -7.08 -4.07
N GLN A 56 -9.77 -6.15 -4.14
CA GLN A 56 -9.28 -5.44 -2.96
C GLN A 56 -10.39 -4.65 -2.25
N ARG A 57 -11.32 -4.02 -2.98
CA ARG A 57 -12.41 -3.24 -2.40
C ARG A 57 -13.49 -4.11 -1.76
N GLN A 58 -13.81 -5.26 -2.35
CA GLN A 58 -14.71 -6.25 -1.75
C GLN A 58 -14.09 -6.98 -0.56
N ARG A 59 -12.77 -7.20 -0.53
CA ARG A 59 -12.11 -7.78 0.65
C ARG A 59 -12.06 -6.83 1.84
N LYS A 60 -11.88 -5.53 1.59
CA LYS A 60 -11.98 -4.46 2.60
C LYS A 60 -13.31 -4.44 3.38
N SER A 61 -14.38 -5.03 2.85
CA SER A 61 -15.67 -5.13 3.53
C SER A 61 -15.86 -6.43 4.33
N PHE A 62 -14.91 -7.38 4.30
CA PHE A 62 -15.00 -8.57 5.14
C PHE A 62 -14.79 -8.23 6.63
N SER A 63 -15.55 -8.90 7.51
CA SER A 63 -15.42 -8.74 8.96
C SER A 63 -14.11 -9.39 9.45
N MET A 64 -13.46 -8.76 10.44
CA MET A 64 -12.21 -9.24 11.04
C MET A 64 -12.26 -10.72 11.46
N THR A 65 -13.41 -11.18 11.97
CA THR A 65 -13.64 -12.57 12.36
C THR A 65 -13.57 -13.54 11.17
N ARG A 66 -14.04 -13.14 9.99
CA ARG A 66 -13.96 -13.96 8.77
C ARG A 66 -12.54 -14.04 8.22
N LEU A 67 -11.77 -12.95 8.31
CA LEU A 67 -10.36 -12.95 7.92
C LEU A 67 -9.52 -13.83 8.86
N TRP A 68 -9.85 -13.88 10.16
CA TRP A 68 -9.06 -14.64 11.13
C TRP A 68 -9.18 -16.16 10.98
N HIS A 69 -10.34 -16.63 10.49
CA HIS A 69 -10.57 -18.04 10.15
C HIS A 69 -10.25 -18.39 8.70
N SER A 70 -9.83 -17.42 7.88
CA SER A 70 -9.48 -17.65 6.48
C SER A 70 -8.05 -18.17 6.34
N THR A 71 -7.87 -19.24 5.56
CA THR A 71 -6.55 -19.79 5.17
C THR A 71 -5.94 -19.06 3.96
N SER A 72 -6.62 -18.06 3.40
CA SER A 72 -6.14 -17.31 2.23
C SER A 72 -5.02 -16.35 2.62
N ARG A 73 -3.86 -16.45 1.94
CA ARG A 73 -2.71 -15.54 2.15
C ARG A 73 -3.10 -14.07 2.03
N GLN A 74 -4.01 -13.74 1.11
CA GLN A 74 -4.51 -12.39 0.86
C GLN A 74 -5.37 -11.86 2.01
N ASP A 75 -6.13 -12.72 2.71
CA ASP A 75 -6.93 -12.31 3.87
C ASP A 75 -6.04 -12.10 5.11
N MET A 76 -5.02 -12.94 5.29
CA MET A 76 -4.01 -12.71 6.33
C MET A 76 -3.27 -11.37 6.10
N ALA A 77 -3.02 -10.99 4.83
CA ALA A 77 -2.40 -9.72 4.46
C ALA A 77 -3.21 -8.52 4.94
N GLU A 78 -4.53 -8.59 4.73
CA GLU A 78 -5.40 -7.48 5.07
C GLU A 78 -5.57 -7.33 6.59
N LEU A 79 -5.63 -8.45 7.32
CA LEU A 79 -5.65 -8.42 8.79
C LEU A 79 -4.37 -7.76 9.34
N GLN A 80 -3.20 -8.12 8.79
CA GLN A 80 -1.93 -7.49 9.15
C GLN A 80 -1.89 -6.01 8.76
N TRP A 81 -2.37 -5.66 7.57
CA TRP A 81 -2.47 -4.28 7.12
C TRP A 81 -3.31 -3.43 8.10
N ARG A 82 -4.44 -3.96 8.58
CA ARG A 82 -5.29 -3.30 9.59
C ARG A 82 -4.58 -3.09 10.92
N LEU A 83 -3.70 -4.00 11.33
CA LEU A 83 -2.89 -3.86 12.56
C LEU A 83 -1.73 -2.86 12.40
N VAL A 84 -1.07 -2.87 11.25
CA VAL A 84 0.08 -1.98 10.98
C VAL A 84 -0.34 -0.54 10.75
N THR A 85 -1.52 -0.30 10.15
CA THR A 85 -2.03 1.04 9.84
C THR A 85 -2.08 1.98 11.05
N PRO A 86 -2.61 1.59 12.23
CA PRO A 86 -2.55 2.42 13.43
C PRO A 86 -1.18 2.41 14.11
N LEU A 87 -0.41 1.32 14.00
CA LEU A 87 0.82 1.10 14.76
C LEU A 87 1.99 1.95 14.23
N GLY A 88 2.09 2.12 12.90
CA GLY A 88 3.13 2.93 12.26
C GLY A 88 3.19 4.39 12.74
N PRO A 89 2.08 5.16 12.67
CA PRO A 89 2.03 6.53 13.17
C PRO A 89 2.36 6.64 14.67
N ILE A 90 1.96 5.66 15.48
CA ILE A 90 2.27 5.64 16.92
C ILE A 90 3.78 5.50 17.15
N LEU A 91 4.45 4.59 16.43
CA LEU A 91 5.90 4.42 16.51
C LEU A 91 6.65 5.67 16.04
N LEU A 92 6.20 6.30 14.95
CA LEU A 92 6.76 7.55 14.45
C LEU A 92 6.58 8.71 15.44
N ALA A 93 5.41 8.82 16.07
CA ALA A 93 5.16 9.81 17.11
C ALA A 93 6.10 9.60 18.31
N MET A 94 6.31 8.33 18.72
CA MET A 94 7.25 8.01 19.80
C MET A 94 8.69 8.35 19.41
N LEU A 95 9.09 8.12 18.15
CA LEU A 95 10.39 8.49 17.62
C LEU A 95 10.58 10.02 17.63
N ALA A 96 9.55 10.77 17.22
CA ALA A 96 9.55 12.22 17.26
C ALA A 96 9.72 12.76 18.69
N VAL A 97 9.04 12.16 19.67
CA VAL A 97 9.20 12.54 21.10
C VAL A 97 10.64 12.30 21.59
N LEU A 98 11.26 11.18 21.20
CA LEU A 98 12.66 10.91 21.56
C LEU A 98 13.62 11.89 20.89
N MET A 99 13.37 12.25 19.63
CA MET A 99 14.17 13.23 18.88
C MET A 99 13.92 14.68 19.31
N ALA A 100 12.78 15.00 19.93
CA ALA A 100 12.47 16.38 20.34
C ALA A 100 13.44 16.98 21.37
N LYS A 101 14.25 16.15 22.06
CA LYS A 101 15.30 16.63 22.96
C LYS A 101 16.46 17.24 22.17
N VAL A 102 16.43 18.56 22.00
CA VAL A 102 17.50 19.33 21.35
C VAL A 102 18.58 19.67 22.38
N LYS A 103 19.85 19.38 22.07
CA LYS A 103 20.96 19.83 22.91
C LYS A 103 21.06 21.37 22.83
N PRO A 104 21.46 22.09 23.90
CA PRO A 104 21.48 23.56 23.92
C PRO A 104 22.31 24.23 22.80
N ARG A 105 23.21 23.46 22.17
CA ARG A 105 24.11 23.90 21.10
C ARG A 105 23.64 23.51 19.70
N GLN A 106 22.54 22.78 19.58
CA GLN A 106 21.95 22.39 18.32
C GLN A 106 20.72 23.26 18.07
N GLY A 107 20.63 23.90 16.90
CA GLY A 107 19.51 24.79 16.58
C GLY A 107 18.16 24.08 16.65
N LYS A 108 17.08 24.84 16.90
CA LYS A 108 15.69 24.34 17.05
C LYS A 108 15.23 23.38 15.94
N TYR A 109 15.80 23.50 14.74
CA TYR A 109 15.45 22.71 13.56
C TYR A 109 16.45 21.60 13.19
N SER A 110 17.53 21.44 13.96
CA SER A 110 18.57 20.43 13.70
C SER A 110 18.05 18.98 13.71
N GLN A 111 16.99 18.72 14.47
CA GLN A 111 16.34 17.41 14.57
C GLN A 111 15.28 17.19 13.48
N LEU A 112 14.81 18.24 12.79
CA LEU A 112 13.77 18.12 11.76
C LEU A 112 14.27 17.37 10.53
N VAL A 113 15.47 17.70 10.04
CA VAL A 113 16.07 17.07 8.86
C VAL A 113 16.20 15.54 9.05
N PRO A 114 16.85 15.02 10.11
CA PRO A 114 16.95 13.58 10.30
C PRO A 114 15.59 12.91 10.59
N ALA A 115 14.67 13.57 11.30
CA ALA A 115 13.33 13.02 11.53
C ALA A 115 12.53 12.88 10.22
N MET A 116 12.62 13.89 9.35
CA MET A 116 11.96 13.89 8.04
C MET A 116 12.56 12.80 7.13
N LEU A 117 13.88 12.60 7.14
CA LEU A 117 14.52 11.52 6.42
C LEU A 117 14.03 10.14 6.87
N ILE A 118 13.91 9.91 8.19
CA ILE A 118 13.38 8.65 8.74
C ILE A 118 11.93 8.45 8.29
N TYR A 119 11.11 9.50 8.37
CA TYR A 119 9.71 9.46 7.93
C TYR A 119 9.59 9.12 6.43
N LEU A 120 10.33 9.83 5.56
CA LEU A 120 10.32 9.58 4.13
C LEU A 120 10.79 8.16 3.82
N THR A 121 11.85 7.70 4.47
CA THR A 121 12.37 6.35 4.28
C THR A 121 11.31 5.33 4.69
N TYR A 122 10.71 5.47 5.86
CA TYR A 122 9.65 4.59 6.35
C TYR A 122 8.45 4.55 5.38
N TYR A 123 7.99 5.71 4.91
CA TYR A 123 6.86 5.80 3.99
C TYR A 123 7.16 5.15 2.63
N ASN A 124 8.35 5.39 2.07
CA ASN A 124 8.77 4.77 0.82
C ASN A 124 8.91 3.24 0.97
N LEU A 125 9.51 2.76 2.06
CA LEU A 125 9.62 1.33 2.34
C LEU A 125 8.25 0.66 2.48
N LEU A 126 7.29 1.34 3.10
CA LEU A 126 5.91 0.85 3.21
C LEU A 126 5.24 0.76 1.83
N ALA A 127 5.44 1.76 0.97
CA ALA A 127 4.93 1.75 -0.40
C ALA A 127 5.54 0.63 -1.25
N VAL A 128 6.86 0.43 -1.18
CA VAL A 128 7.57 -0.66 -1.86
C VAL A 128 7.09 -2.02 -1.36
N SER A 129 6.94 -2.18 -0.05
CA SER A 129 6.44 -3.41 0.57
C SER A 129 5.04 -3.77 0.09
N ARG A 130 4.17 -2.77 -0.04
CA ARG A 130 2.83 -2.97 -0.61
C ARG A 130 2.91 -3.44 -2.07
N SER A 131 3.77 -2.82 -2.87
CA SER A 131 3.97 -3.22 -4.27
C SER A 131 4.52 -4.65 -4.40
N TRP A 132 5.44 -5.07 -3.51
CA TRP A 132 5.97 -6.42 -3.49
C TRP A 132 4.94 -7.48 -3.08
N ILE A 133 4.00 -7.13 -2.20
CA ILE A 133 2.87 -7.99 -1.86
C ILE A 133 1.93 -8.12 -3.07
N GLU A 134 1.67 -7.03 -3.79
CA GLU A 134 0.83 -7.04 -5.00
C GLU A 134 1.45 -7.86 -6.15
N GLN A 135 2.77 -8.00 -6.18
CA GLN A 135 3.51 -8.80 -7.17
C GLN A 135 3.75 -10.26 -6.74
N ASP A 136 3.20 -10.71 -5.60
CA ASP A 136 3.43 -12.04 -5.00
C ASP A 136 4.92 -12.41 -4.74
N SER A 137 5.83 -11.43 -4.84
CA SER A 137 7.29 -11.64 -4.74
C SER A 137 7.77 -11.93 -3.31
N VAL A 138 6.99 -11.57 -2.30
CA VAL A 138 7.38 -11.72 -0.88
C VAL A 138 6.21 -12.34 -0.10
N PRO A 139 6.48 -13.28 0.84
CA PRO A 139 5.46 -13.77 1.73
C PRO A 139 4.79 -12.62 2.48
N VAL A 140 3.46 -12.56 2.35
CA VAL A 140 2.59 -11.58 3.01
C VAL A 140 2.97 -11.31 4.47
N TRP A 141 3.29 -12.38 5.22
CA TRP A 141 3.63 -12.30 6.64
C TRP A 141 4.92 -11.53 6.94
N LEU A 142 5.87 -11.52 6.00
CA LEU A 142 7.13 -10.81 6.14
C LEU A 142 6.99 -9.36 5.66
N GLY A 143 6.25 -9.17 4.55
CA GLY A 143 6.25 -7.96 3.73
C GLY A 143 5.94 -6.65 4.47
N LEU A 144 5.05 -6.65 5.46
CA LEU A 144 4.70 -5.43 6.23
C LEU A 144 5.43 -5.33 7.59
N TRP A 145 5.84 -6.47 8.15
CA TRP A 145 6.42 -6.53 9.47
C TRP A 145 7.87 -6.04 9.49
N TRP A 146 8.65 -6.33 8.44
CA TRP A 146 10.07 -5.95 8.41
C TRP A 146 10.28 -4.43 8.49
N VAL A 147 9.37 -3.63 7.90
CA VAL A 147 9.43 -2.15 7.97
C VAL A 147 9.22 -1.66 9.41
N ASN A 148 8.27 -2.26 10.13
CA ASN A 148 8.02 -1.95 11.54
C ASN A 148 9.18 -2.39 12.43
N VAL A 149 9.74 -3.58 12.18
CA VAL A 149 10.93 -4.08 12.89
C VAL A 149 12.11 -3.14 12.69
N LEU A 150 12.33 -2.63 11.48
CA LEU A 150 13.38 -1.65 11.20
C LEU A 150 13.15 -0.34 11.96
N LEU A 151 11.92 0.17 12.01
CA LEU A 151 11.58 1.37 12.77
C LEU A 151 11.79 1.16 14.28
N VAL A 152 11.41 0.00 14.82
CA VAL A 152 11.66 -0.37 16.21
C VAL A 152 13.16 -0.49 16.48
N ALA A 153 13.94 -1.05 15.56
CA ALA A 153 15.40 -1.11 15.70
C ALA A 153 16.03 0.30 15.78
N VAL A 154 15.55 1.25 14.98
CA VAL A 154 15.98 2.66 15.05
C VAL A 154 15.59 3.29 16.39
N LEU A 155 14.36 3.09 16.86
CA LEU A 155 13.88 3.55 18.17
C LEU A 155 14.75 3.01 19.31
N VAL A 156 15.00 1.71 19.31
CA VAL A 156 15.83 1.02 20.31
C VAL A 156 17.26 1.55 20.25
N GLY A 157 17.85 1.70 19.07
CA GLY A 157 19.18 2.29 18.89
C GLY A 157 19.29 3.72 19.43
N LEU A 158 18.25 4.55 19.22
CA LEU A 158 18.18 5.90 19.79
C LEU A 158 18.06 5.89 21.31
N LEU A 159 17.24 4.99 21.87
CA LEU A 159 17.11 4.80 23.32
C LEU A 159 18.44 4.37 23.95
N PHE A 160 19.14 3.40 23.33
CA PHE A 160 20.48 2.98 23.75
C PHE A 160 21.46 4.16 23.79
N LYS A 161 21.43 5.02 22.76
CA LYS A 161 22.29 6.20 22.67
C LYS A 161 21.93 7.28 23.70
N GLN A 162 20.65 7.49 24.01
CA GLN A 162 20.20 8.56 24.92
C GLN A 162 20.31 8.19 26.40
N MET A 163 19.96 6.96 26.79
CA MET A 163 19.93 6.55 28.20
C MET A 163 21.25 5.96 28.70
N GLY A 164 22.16 5.58 27.79
CA GLY A 164 23.39 4.87 28.13
C GLY A 164 23.10 3.45 28.66
N PHE A 165 23.98 2.50 28.36
CA PHE A 165 23.89 1.08 28.71
C PHE A 165 23.46 0.79 30.18
N ARG A 166 23.71 1.73 31.11
CA ARG A 166 23.51 1.59 32.56
C ARG A 166 22.06 1.73 33.08
N TRP A 167 21.12 2.34 32.34
CA TRP A 167 19.73 2.47 32.84
C TRP A 167 18.86 1.25 32.51
N MET A 168 19.09 0.60 31.37
CA MET A 168 18.28 -0.54 30.90
C MET A 168 18.46 -1.80 31.77
N PHE A 169 19.69 -2.08 32.23
CA PHE A 169 19.97 -3.14 33.19
C PHE A 169 19.48 -2.83 34.61
N ARG A 170 19.10 -1.59 34.93
CA ARG A 170 18.64 -1.21 36.27
C ARG A 170 17.15 -1.43 36.49
N ARG A 171 16.38 -1.72 35.43
CA ARG A 171 14.93 -2.03 35.52
C ARG A 171 14.62 -3.52 35.34
N PHE A 172 15.52 -4.28 34.71
CA PHE A 172 15.59 -5.74 34.85
C PHE A 172 16.43 -6.10 36.09
N GLY A 173 16.01 -5.59 37.24
CA GLY A 173 16.49 -6.11 38.51
C GLY A 173 16.00 -7.54 38.64
N LEU A 174 16.91 -8.51 38.47
CA LEU A 174 16.80 -9.82 39.09
C LEU A 174 16.58 -9.59 40.58
N GLY A 175 15.32 -9.67 40.99
CA GLY A 175 14.96 -9.78 42.39
C GLY A 175 15.34 -11.17 42.88
N ARG A 176 16.51 -11.22 43.53
CA ARG A 176 17.04 -12.29 44.41
C ARG A 176 17.29 -13.66 43.79
#